data_AF-A0A6N8VXW3-F1
#
_entry.id   AF-A0A6N8VXW3-F1
#
_cell.length_a   1.000
_cell.length_b   1.000
_cell.length_c   1.000
_cell.angle_alpha   90.00
_cell.angle_beta   90.00
_cell.angle_gamma   90.00
#
_symmetry.space_group_name_H-M   'P 1'
#
loop_
_entity.id
_entity.type
_entity.pdbx_description
1 polymer ?
#
loop_
_entity_poly.entity_id
_entity_poly.type
_entity_poly.pdbx_seq_one_letter_code
_entity_poly.pdbx_strand_id
1 'polypeptide(L)'
;MAITNRDRVGKALDLLKEGLGPFVEREFVRVHRKRADEQARLYFNDRQLRTDRPIREWDAAALLGLMSTRAWGDVFAQVLGHVERSHVSELRDARNKWAHQEQFTGDDTERALDTAARLLTAISAEQAAEVAKMRQELRLLVIDEQTRSATRRAGGSLIEPAAAESLKPWREVVTPHVDVASGGFQQAEFAADLWQVHLNEGSDEYRDPVEFFRRTYPTESLQKLLIGGIERLTQGNGDPVVQLQTNFGGGKTHSMLALYHLFSGVAPSSLPGIESLLSEAGVTELPRVRRAVLVGNKISPGNPVTKSDGTVVRTLWGEIAWQLGGAEAFARIAADDERASNPGDRLRALFNDYGPCLILVDEWVAYARQLHDEADLPSGDFETHFTFAQALTEAARSADKCLLLISLPASDGPGSSHSQSEDIEVGGIRGREALQRLRNVIGRIESAWRPATAEESFEIVRRRLFDELSGDEQHRSRNLTARAFSELYNKERDEFPLECRAADYERRIQSAYPIHPEIFDRLYSDWSTLANFQRTRGVLRLMAAVIHSLWEKGDRNPLILPSTIPIDAARVQ
;
A
#
# COMPACT_ATOMS: atom_id res chain seq x y z
N MET A 1 18.11 23.64 -9.52
CA MET A 1 18.02 24.86 -8.67
C MET A 1 16.79 24.70 -7.79
N ALA A 2 16.85 25.11 -6.52
CA ALA A 2 15.69 25.03 -5.63
C ALA A 2 14.61 26.02 -6.11
N ILE A 3 13.37 25.54 -6.26
CA ILE A 3 12.20 26.38 -6.59
C ILE A 3 11.99 27.39 -5.46
N THR A 4 11.88 28.68 -5.80
CA THR A 4 11.63 29.74 -4.82
C THR A 4 10.16 29.81 -4.42
N ASN A 5 9.84 30.43 -3.29
CA ASN A 5 8.46 30.67 -2.86
C ASN A 5 7.63 31.40 -3.93
N ARG A 6 8.24 32.39 -4.57
CA ARG A 6 7.65 33.12 -5.69
C ARG A 6 7.36 32.22 -6.90
N ASP A 7 8.25 31.29 -7.22
CA ASP A 7 8.03 30.33 -8.32
C ASP A 7 6.89 29.36 -8.00
N ARG A 8 6.75 28.94 -6.73
CA ARG A 8 5.62 28.11 -6.27
C ARG A 8 4.29 28.85 -6.43
N VAL A 9 4.23 30.13 -6.05
CA VAL A 9 3.02 30.95 -6.28
C VAL A 9 2.76 31.12 -7.77
N GLY A 10 3.78 31.35 -8.58
CA GLY A 10 3.65 31.43 -10.05
C GLY A 10 3.03 30.17 -10.65
N LYS A 11 3.59 29.00 -10.30
CA LYS A 11 3.06 27.71 -10.77
C LYS A 11 1.61 27.47 -10.28
N ALA A 12 1.27 27.89 -9.07
CA ALA A 12 -0.11 27.81 -8.58
C ALA A 12 -1.07 28.71 -9.36
N LEU A 13 -0.62 29.90 -9.81
CA LEU A 13 -1.41 30.79 -10.67
C LEU A 13 -1.62 30.20 -12.07
N ASP A 14 -0.62 29.47 -12.60
CA ASP A 14 -0.76 28.75 -13.88
C ASP A 14 -1.79 27.62 -13.78
N LEU A 15 -1.73 26.83 -12.70
CA LEU A 15 -2.72 25.78 -12.41
C LEU A 15 -4.12 26.35 -12.16
N LEU A 16 -4.21 27.51 -11.49
CA LEU A 16 -5.47 28.24 -11.33
C LEU A 16 -6.04 28.69 -12.67
N LYS A 17 -5.20 29.17 -13.58
CA LYS A 17 -5.63 29.52 -14.95
C LYS A 17 -6.21 28.29 -15.66
N GLU A 18 -5.52 27.15 -15.61
CA GLU A 18 -5.96 25.92 -16.29
C GLU A 18 -7.30 25.40 -15.74
N GLY A 19 -7.50 25.46 -14.42
CA GLY A 19 -8.75 25.02 -13.79
C GLY A 19 -9.90 26.02 -13.92
N LEU A 20 -9.65 27.32 -13.72
CA LEU A 20 -10.69 28.35 -13.76
C LEU A 20 -11.16 28.67 -15.18
N GLY A 21 -10.30 28.59 -16.19
CA GLY A 21 -10.64 28.94 -17.57
C GLY A 21 -11.86 28.20 -18.11
N PRO A 22 -11.87 26.85 -18.12
CA PRO A 22 -13.01 26.05 -18.58
C PRO A 22 -14.26 26.25 -17.73
N PHE A 23 -14.10 26.43 -16.42
CA PHE A 23 -15.21 26.71 -15.50
C PHE A 23 -15.88 28.04 -15.87
N VAL A 24 -15.12 29.13 -15.92
CA VAL A 24 -15.63 30.48 -16.20
C VAL A 24 -16.31 30.54 -17.56
N GLU A 25 -15.72 29.93 -18.59
CA GLU A 25 -16.33 29.84 -19.93
C GLU A 25 -17.67 29.12 -19.89
N ARG A 26 -17.74 27.95 -19.25
CA ARG A 26 -18.97 27.17 -19.12
C ARG A 26 -20.08 27.94 -18.41
N GLU A 27 -19.77 28.61 -17.30
CA GLU A 27 -20.76 29.38 -16.54
C GLU A 27 -21.27 30.59 -17.35
N PHE A 28 -20.38 31.28 -18.07
CA PHE A 28 -20.76 32.39 -18.96
C PHE A 28 -21.61 31.92 -20.16
N VAL A 29 -21.27 30.78 -20.77
CA VAL A 29 -22.07 30.17 -21.84
C VAL A 29 -23.45 29.75 -21.32
N ARG A 30 -23.55 29.25 -20.07
CA ARG A 30 -24.84 28.90 -19.46
C ARG A 30 -25.78 30.11 -19.37
N VAL A 31 -25.27 31.27 -18.95
CA VAL A 31 -26.08 32.47 -18.71
C VAL A 31 -26.29 33.29 -20.00
N HIS A 32 -25.24 33.51 -20.80
CA HIS A 32 -25.25 34.43 -21.94
C HIS A 32 -25.23 33.75 -23.31
N ARG A 33 -25.21 32.41 -23.35
CA ARG A 33 -25.25 31.59 -24.58
C ARG A 33 -24.16 32.02 -25.58
N LYS A 34 -24.54 32.34 -26.83
CA LYS A 34 -23.63 32.71 -27.92
C LYS A 34 -22.90 34.05 -27.71
N ARG A 35 -23.28 34.85 -26.71
CA ARG A 35 -22.65 36.14 -26.38
C ARG A 35 -21.76 36.08 -25.14
N ALA A 36 -21.35 34.88 -24.71
CA ALA A 36 -20.50 34.67 -23.53
C ALA A 36 -19.22 35.51 -23.55
N ASP A 37 -18.44 35.44 -24.63
CA ASP A 37 -17.16 36.16 -24.76
C ASP A 37 -17.37 37.68 -24.82
N GLU A 38 -18.36 38.15 -25.59
CA GLU A 38 -18.71 39.56 -25.70
C GLU A 38 -19.11 40.13 -24.33
N GLN A 39 -19.95 39.41 -23.59
CA GLN A 39 -20.44 39.84 -22.29
C GLN A 39 -19.35 39.80 -21.21
N ALA A 40 -18.46 38.81 -21.25
CA ALA A 40 -17.31 38.73 -20.34
C ALA A 40 -16.35 39.91 -20.54
N ARG A 41 -16.12 40.33 -21.81
CA ARG A 41 -15.25 41.47 -22.15
C ARG A 41 -15.80 42.82 -21.65
N LEU A 42 -17.12 42.99 -21.60
CA LEU A 42 -17.75 44.22 -21.10
C LEU A 42 -17.46 44.50 -19.61
N TYR A 43 -17.06 43.49 -18.84
CA TYR A 43 -16.62 43.67 -17.44
C TYR A 43 -15.22 44.28 -17.32
N PHE A 44 -14.47 44.35 -18.42
CA PHE A 44 -13.14 44.96 -18.49
C PHE A 44 -13.20 46.25 -19.31
N ASN A 45 -13.70 47.32 -18.68
CA ASN A 45 -13.59 48.66 -19.24
C ASN A 45 -12.14 49.15 -19.16
N ASP A 46 -11.36 48.86 -20.21
CA ASP A 46 -10.22 49.67 -20.64
C ASP A 46 -8.97 49.70 -19.74
N ARG A 47 -8.57 48.57 -19.13
CA ARG A 47 -7.23 48.43 -18.51
C ARG A 47 -6.57 47.07 -18.72
N GLN A 48 -5.52 47.08 -19.54
CA GLN A 48 -4.29 46.26 -19.46
C GLN A 48 -4.35 44.72 -19.42
N LEU A 49 -5.52 44.08 -19.53
CA LEU A 49 -5.64 42.61 -19.53
C LEU A 49 -5.82 42.08 -20.96
N ARG A 50 -5.03 41.05 -21.33
CA ARG A 50 -5.13 40.36 -22.63
C ARG A 50 -6.40 39.53 -22.70
N THR A 51 -7.49 40.17 -23.13
CA THR A 51 -8.83 39.57 -23.31
C THR A 51 -9.16 39.30 -24.79
N ASP A 52 -8.16 39.42 -25.66
CA ASP A 52 -8.22 39.17 -27.10
C ASP A 52 -8.46 37.70 -27.47
N ARG A 53 -8.22 36.79 -26.51
CA ARG A 53 -8.40 35.34 -26.64
C ARG A 53 -9.74 34.85 -26.05
N PRO A 54 -10.16 33.60 -26.33
CA PRO A 54 -11.31 32.98 -25.65
C PRO A 54 -11.14 32.97 -24.13
N ILE A 55 -12.25 33.02 -23.38
CA ILE A 55 -12.26 33.06 -21.90
C ILE A 55 -11.37 31.96 -21.29
N ARG A 56 -11.40 30.75 -21.87
CA ARG A 56 -10.60 29.61 -21.40
C ARG A 56 -9.09 29.86 -21.42
N GLU A 57 -8.60 30.76 -22.26
CA GLU A 57 -7.18 31.07 -22.41
C GLU A 57 -6.72 32.30 -21.60
N TRP A 58 -7.64 32.96 -20.90
CA TRP A 58 -7.33 34.15 -20.11
C TRP A 58 -6.35 33.84 -18.99
N ASP A 59 -5.57 34.83 -18.58
CA ASP A 59 -4.66 34.68 -17.46
C ASP A 59 -5.40 34.66 -16.11
N ALA A 60 -4.71 34.20 -15.06
CA ALA A 60 -5.27 34.20 -13.70
C ALA A 60 -5.71 35.60 -13.24
N ALA A 61 -5.07 36.67 -13.75
CA ALA A 61 -5.42 38.04 -13.43
C ALA A 61 -6.81 38.43 -13.93
N ALA A 62 -7.10 38.11 -15.19
CA ALA A 62 -8.39 38.36 -15.83
C ALA A 62 -9.48 37.44 -15.27
N LEU A 63 -9.19 36.14 -15.05
CA LEU A 63 -10.18 35.20 -14.50
C LEU A 63 -10.60 35.59 -13.07
N LEU A 64 -9.64 35.82 -12.17
CA LEU A 64 -9.92 36.29 -10.80
C LEU A 64 -10.52 37.70 -10.80
N GLY A 65 -10.12 38.54 -11.75
CA GLY A 65 -10.69 39.86 -11.98
C GLY A 65 -12.18 39.77 -12.29
N LEU A 66 -12.57 38.93 -13.25
CA LEU A 66 -13.96 38.73 -13.68
C LEU A 66 -14.81 38.20 -12.52
N MET A 67 -14.32 37.17 -11.83
CA MET A 67 -14.99 36.57 -10.68
C MET A 67 -15.11 37.54 -9.49
N SER A 68 -14.24 38.53 -9.35
CA SER A 68 -14.35 39.55 -8.30
C SER A 68 -15.25 40.74 -8.66
N THR A 69 -15.82 40.80 -9.88
CA THR A 69 -16.73 41.87 -10.31
C THR A 69 -18.20 41.61 -9.96
N ARG A 70 -19.10 42.46 -10.46
CA ARG A 70 -20.56 42.26 -10.39
C ARG A 70 -21.01 40.94 -11.05
N ALA A 71 -20.22 40.39 -11.98
CA ALA A 71 -20.46 39.08 -12.58
C ALA A 71 -20.58 37.94 -11.54
N TRP A 72 -20.05 38.11 -10.32
CA TRP A 72 -20.27 37.15 -9.24
C TRP A 72 -21.74 36.87 -8.99
N GLY A 73 -22.56 37.91 -8.82
CA GLY A 73 -23.98 37.74 -8.53
C GLY A 73 -24.74 37.13 -9.71
N ASP A 74 -24.39 37.56 -10.91
CA ASP A 74 -25.14 37.22 -12.12
C ASP A 74 -24.79 35.84 -12.70
N VAL A 75 -23.55 35.38 -12.50
CA VAL A 75 -23.01 34.17 -13.16
C VAL A 75 -22.56 33.11 -12.17
N PHE A 76 -21.81 33.47 -11.13
CA PHE A 76 -21.12 32.51 -10.26
C PHE A 76 -21.87 32.14 -8.98
N ALA A 77 -22.73 33.02 -8.46
CA ALA A 77 -23.43 32.85 -7.19
C ALA A 77 -24.44 31.68 -7.20
N GLN A 78 -24.74 31.11 -8.36
CA GLN A 78 -25.56 29.90 -8.49
C GLN A 78 -24.79 28.61 -8.16
N VAL A 79 -23.46 28.63 -8.25
CA VAL A 79 -22.58 27.46 -8.06
C VAL A 79 -21.61 27.66 -6.91
N LEU A 80 -21.12 28.88 -6.69
CA LEU A 80 -20.13 29.22 -5.68
C LEU A 80 -20.71 30.17 -4.63
N GLY A 81 -20.38 29.94 -3.35
CA GLY A 81 -20.90 30.67 -2.20
C GLY A 81 -20.03 31.84 -1.75
N HIS A 82 -20.36 32.41 -0.58
CA HIS A 82 -19.62 33.57 -0.05
C HIS A 82 -18.16 33.26 0.33
N VAL A 83 -17.89 32.01 0.71
CA VAL A 83 -16.55 31.55 1.09
C VAL A 83 -15.62 31.56 -0.13
N GLU A 84 -16.09 31.02 -1.26
CA GLU A 84 -15.33 30.98 -2.51
C GLU A 84 -15.07 32.38 -3.06
N ARG A 85 -16.01 33.31 -2.87
CA ARG A 85 -15.79 34.74 -3.21
C ARG A 85 -14.64 35.35 -2.42
N SER A 86 -14.52 34.97 -1.14
CA SER A 86 -13.41 35.39 -0.29
C SER A 86 -12.09 34.80 -0.78
N HIS A 87 -12.08 33.52 -1.19
CA HIS A 87 -10.90 32.89 -1.80
C HIS A 87 -10.46 33.59 -3.09
N VAL A 88 -11.39 33.98 -3.97
CA VAL A 88 -11.07 34.75 -5.19
C VAL A 88 -10.41 36.09 -4.85
N SER A 89 -10.88 36.75 -3.80
CA SER A 89 -10.34 38.05 -3.36
C SER A 89 -8.92 37.90 -2.83
N GLU A 90 -8.69 36.89 -1.99
CA GLU A 90 -7.38 36.58 -1.44
C GLU A 90 -6.35 36.15 -2.51
N LEU A 91 -6.77 35.32 -3.48
CA LEU A 91 -5.92 34.93 -4.61
C LEU A 91 -5.59 36.09 -5.54
N ARG A 92 -6.52 37.05 -5.69
CA ARG A 92 -6.25 38.27 -6.45
C ARG A 92 -5.15 39.10 -5.77
N ASP A 93 -5.16 39.21 -4.45
CA ASP A 93 -4.10 39.88 -3.71
C ASP A 93 -2.76 39.15 -3.82
N ALA A 94 -2.74 37.83 -3.66
CA ALA A 94 -1.54 37.02 -3.88
C ALA A 94 -0.98 37.18 -5.31
N ARG A 95 -1.86 37.17 -6.33
CA ARG A 95 -1.47 37.40 -7.72
C ARG A 95 -0.89 38.80 -7.93
N ASN A 96 -1.49 39.83 -7.33
CA ASN A 96 -0.97 41.20 -7.44
C ASN A 96 0.43 41.32 -6.83
N LYS A 97 0.64 40.79 -5.62
CA LYS A 97 1.97 40.72 -4.99
C LYS A 97 2.99 39.99 -5.86
N TRP A 98 2.58 38.86 -6.45
CA TRP A 98 3.40 38.12 -7.41
C TRP A 98 3.75 38.96 -8.64
N ALA A 99 2.78 39.66 -9.25
CA ALA A 99 3.04 40.52 -10.40
C ALA A 99 3.95 41.72 -10.07
N HIS A 100 3.86 42.28 -8.86
CA HIS A 100 4.69 43.41 -8.40
C HIS A 100 6.10 43.03 -7.93
N GLN A 101 6.52 41.77 -8.11
CA GLN A 101 7.84 41.31 -7.70
C GLN A 101 8.08 41.33 -6.18
N GLU A 102 7.01 41.28 -5.38
CA GLU A 102 7.12 41.24 -3.92
C GLU A 102 7.67 39.89 -3.43
N GLN A 103 8.27 39.92 -2.23
CA GLN A 103 8.76 38.71 -1.56
C GLN A 103 7.61 37.95 -0.90
N PHE A 104 7.65 36.62 -1.01
CA PHE A 104 6.71 35.72 -0.33
C PHE A 104 7.41 34.96 0.79
N THR A 105 6.87 35.06 2.00
CA THR A 105 7.27 34.20 3.11
C THR A 105 6.77 32.77 2.89
N GLY A 106 7.27 31.80 3.68
CA GLY A 106 6.77 30.43 3.66
C GLY A 106 5.26 30.38 3.95
N ASP A 107 4.82 31.11 4.98
CA ASP A 107 3.43 31.19 5.41
C ASP A 107 2.54 31.85 4.34
N ASP A 108 2.99 32.95 3.73
CA ASP A 108 2.25 33.60 2.62
C ASP A 108 2.08 32.66 1.42
N THR A 109 3.13 31.89 1.11
CA THR A 109 3.13 30.92 0.01
C THR A 109 2.20 29.76 0.31
N GLU A 110 2.26 29.22 1.52
CA GLU A 110 1.37 28.15 1.97
C GLU A 110 -0.09 28.60 1.93
N ARG A 111 -0.38 29.81 2.40
CA ARG A 111 -1.72 30.39 2.39
C ARG A 111 -2.26 30.59 0.98
N ALA A 112 -1.44 31.07 0.06
CA ALA A 112 -1.80 31.19 -1.35
C ALA A 112 -2.12 29.83 -1.98
N LEU A 113 -1.30 28.81 -1.69
CA LEU A 113 -1.52 27.43 -2.17
C LEU A 113 -2.77 26.79 -1.58
N ASP A 114 -3.04 26.97 -0.28
CA ASP A 114 -4.26 26.47 0.37
C ASP A 114 -5.51 27.08 -0.26
N THR A 115 -5.50 28.41 -0.46
CA THR A 115 -6.63 29.14 -1.02
C THR A 115 -6.88 28.73 -2.48
N ALA A 116 -5.80 28.52 -3.25
CA ALA A 116 -5.87 28.04 -4.63
C ALA A 116 -6.45 26.63 -4.72
N ALA A 117 -5.97 25.70 -3.87
CA ALA A 117 -6.49 24.34 -3.82
C ALA A 117 -7.98 24.30 -3.46
N ARG A 118 -8.40 25.05 -2.44
CA ARG A 118 -9.82 25.13 -2.04
C ARG A 118 -10.73 25.66 -3.14
N LEU A 119 -10.31 26.71 -3.84
CA LEU A 119 -11.09 27.27 -4.95
C LEU A 119 -11.19 26.27 -6.11
N LEU A 120 -10.10 25.58 -6.46
CA LEU A 120 -10.08 24.56 -7.51
C LEU A 120 -10.93 23.34 -7.13
N THR A 121 -10.91 22.91 -5.87
CA THR A 121 -11.78 21.85 -5.37
C THR A 121 -13.25 22.24 -5.47
N ALA A 122 -13.60 23.48 -5.13
CA ALA A 122 -14.99 23.98 -5.19
C ALA A 122 -15.58 23.95 -6.61
N ILE A 123 -14.73 24.01 -7.64
CA ILE A 123 -15.14 23.89 -9.05
C ILE A 123 -14.87 22.50 -9.66
N SER A 124 -14.44 21.54 -8.84
CA SER A 124 -14.07 20.17 -9.24
C SER A 124 -13.00 20.13 -10.34
N ALA A 125 -11.99 21.01 -10.26
CA ALA A 125 -10.86 21.03 -11.18
C ALA A 125 -9.76 20.04 -10.75
N GLU A 126 -9.25 19.25 -11.69
CA GLU A 126 -8.20 18.24 -11.48
C GLU A 126 -6.90 18.86 -10.93
N GLN A 127 -6.61 20.11 -11.29
CA GLN A 127 -5.46 20.89 -10.84
C GLN A 127 -5.43 21.08 -9.30
N ALA A 128 -6.55 20.90 -8.61
CA ALA A 128 -6.61 20.99 -7.15
C ALA A 128 -5.62 20.02 -6.47
N ALA A 129 -5.47 18.80 -7.01
CA ALA A 129 -4.59 17.78 -6.46
C ALA A 129 -3.10 18.18 -6.56
N GLU A 130 -2.70 18.77 -7.69
CA GLU A 130 -1.32 19.20 -7.89
C GLU A 130 -0.95 20.38 -6.97
N VAL A 131 -1.86 21.36 -6.82
CA VAL A 131 -1.66 22.48 -5.89
C VAL A 131 -1.60 21.99 -4.43
N ALA A 132 -2.44 21.01 -4.06
CA ALA A 132 -2.42 20.40 -2.73
C ALA A 132 -1.09 19.66 -2.46
N LYS A 133 -0.54 18.95 -3.45
CA LYS A 133 0.77 18.30 -3.37
C LYS A 133 1.88 19.33 -3.19
N MET A 134 1.89 20.41 -3.98
CA MET A 134 2.87 21.50 -3.83
C MET A 134 2.85 22.12 -2.44
N ARG A 135 1.66 22.26 -1.83
CA ARG A 135 1.51 22.74 -0.44
C ARG A 135 2.14 21.77 0.56
N GLN A 136 1.91 20.46 0.42
CA GLN A 136 2.51 19.45 1.29
C GLN A 136 4.05 19.44 1.19
N GLU A 137 4.59 19.52 -0.03
CA GLU A 137 6.03 19.60 -0.26
C GLU A 137 6.64 20.86 0.38
N LEU A 138 5.98 22.01 0.27
CA LEU A 138 6.42 23.25 0.91
C LEU A 138 6.41 23.12 2.44
N ARG A 139 5.37 22.53 3.04
CA ARG A 139 5.31 22.30 4.50
C ARG A 139 6.49 21.49 4.98
N LEU A 140 6.84 20.40 4.28
CA LEU A 140 7.99 19.56 4.62
C LEU A 140 9.30 20.36 4.56
N LEU A 141 9.47 21.22 3.55
CA LEU A 141 10.63 22.08 3.41
C LEU A 141 10.72 23.17 4.49
N VAL A 142 9.59 23.81 4.82
CA VAL A 142 9.53 24.83 5.88
C VAL A 142 9.83 24.20 7.23
N ILE A 143 9.36 22.98 7.49
CA ILE A 143 9.70 22.22 8.70
C ILE A 143 11.21 21.93 8.76
N ASP A 144 11.82 21.45 7.66
CA ASP A 144 13.26 21.21 7.59
C ASP A 144 14.07 22.51 7.80
N GLU A 145 13.65 23.63 7.20
CA GLU A 145 14.30 24.93 7.36
C GLU A 145 14.13 25.52 8.77
N GLN A 146 12.94 25.40 9.37
CA GLN A 146 12.69 25.79 10.75
C GLN A 146 13.54 24.95 11.71
N THR A 147 13.64 23.64 11.49
CA THR A 147 14.53 22.75 12.24
C THR A 147 15.99 23.20 12.12
N ARG A 148 16.49 23.45 10.90
CA ARG A 148 17.85 23.99 10.70
C ARG A 148 18.07 25.34 11.37
N SER A 149 17.07 26.22 11.34
CA SER A 149 17.14 27.55 11.97
C SER A 149 17.13 27.46 13.50
N ALA A 150 16.38 26.52 14.07
CA ALA A 150 16.36 26.21 15.49
C ALA A 150 17.72 25.63 15.92
N THR A 151 18.31 24.72 15.14
CA THR A 151 19.66 24.19 15.36
C THR A 151 20.73 25.29 15.31
N ARG A 152 20.60 26.28 14.41
CA ARG A 152 21.52 27.44 14.38
C ARG A 152 21.31 28.42 15.53
N ARG A 153 20.05 28.70 15.92
CA ARG A 153 19.71 29.57 17.05
C ARG A 153 20.10 28.97 18.40
N ALA A 154 20.13 27.64 18.49
CA ALA A 154 20.62 26.90 19.65
C ALA A 154 22.15 26.95 19.81
N GLY A 155 22.87 27.68 18.95
CA GLY A 155 24.32 27.80 19.00
C GLY A 155 24.99 26.57 18.40
N GLY A 156 25.62 26.76 17.24
CA GLY A 156 26.41 25.72 16.56
C GLY A 156 27.62 25.29 17.39
N SER A 157 27.39 24.40 18.34
CA SER A 157 28.34 23.50 19.01
C SER A 157 27.55 22.76 20.10
N LEU A 158 26.94 21.64 19.75
CA LEU A 158 26.43 20.68 20.74
C LEU A 158 27.62 19.95 21.37
N ILE A 159 28.33 20.65 22.26
CA ILE A 159 29.34 20.08 23.16
C ILE A 159 28.94 20.48 24.56
N GLU A 160 28.15 19.62 25.21
CA GLU A 160 28.19 19.22 26.63
C GLU A 160 26.87 18.52 27.01
N PRO A 161 26.81 17.79 28.15
CA PRO A 161 25.75 16.83 28.50
C PRO A 161 24.33 17.40 28.63
N ALA A 162 24.14 18.70 28.38
CA ALA A 162 22.85 19.37 28.29
C ALA A 162 22.03 18.96 27.04
N ALA A 163 22.65 18.36 26.01
CA ALA A 163 21.90 17.85 24.84
C ALA A 163 21.01 16.63 25.17
N ALA A 164 21.26 15.96 26.31
CA ALA A 164 20.40 14.90 26.83
C ALA A 164 19.02 15.42 27.32
N GLU A 165 18.83 16.74 27.47
CA GLU A 165 17.52 17.34 27.73
C GLU A 165 16.72 17.67 26.45
N SER A 166 17.31 17.52 25.25
CA SER A 166 16.70 18.03 24.00
C SER A 166 16.03 16.99 23.10
N LEU A 167 16.35 15.70 23.25
CA LEU A 167 15.73 14.62 22.48
C LEU A 167 14.68 13.92 23.32
N LYS A 168 13.44 13.89 22.82
CA LYS A 168 12.37 13.15 23.50
C LYS A 168 12.66 11.65 23.45
N PRO A 169 12.41 10.91 24.55
CA PRO A 169 12.36 9.46 24.52
C PRO A 169 11.44 8.96 23.40
N TRP A 170 11.79 7.87 22.74
CA TRP A 170 10.99 7.36 21.62
C TRP A 170 9.54 7.08 22.03
N ARG A 171 9.34 6.63 23.27
CA ARG A 171 8.02 6.32 23.83
C ARG A 171 7.10 7.52 24.01
N GLU A 172 7.66 8.73 24.02
CA GLU A 172 6.89 9.99 24.03
C GLU A 172 6.55 10.47 22.61
N VAL A 173 7.18 9.88 21.58
CA VAL A 173 7.04 10.29 20.18
C VAL A 173 6.16 9.31 19.40
N VAL A 174 6.28 8.01 19.67
CA VAL A 174 5.55 6.95 18.98
C VAL A 174 5.02 5.91 19.96
N THR A 175 3.80 5.46 19.72
CA THR A 175 3.09 4.51 20.57
C THR A 175 3.08 3.13 19.90
N PRO A 176 3.53 2.06 20.58
CA PRO A 176 3.33 0.69 20.10
C PRO A 176 1.83 0.37 20.02
N HIS A 177 1.43 -0.52 19.10
CA HIS A 177 0.05 -1.01 19.08
C HIS A 177 -0.33 -1.65 20.43
N VAL A 178 -1.63 -1.65 20.74
CA VAL A 178 -2.17 -2.08 22.05
C VAL A 178 -1.78 -3.52 22.41
N ASP A 179 -1.79 -4.42 21.44
CA ASP A 179 -1.37 -5.82 21.55
C ASP A 179 0.13 -5.96 21.91
N VAL A 180 0.99 -5.13 21.31
CA VAL A 180 2.42 -5.06 21.63
C VAL A 180 2.65 -4.43 23.00
N ALA A 181 2.03 -3.28 23.27
CA ALA A 181 2.19 -2.55 24.53
C ALA A 181 1.73 -3.36 25.75
N SER A 182 0.61 -4.09 25.62
CA SER A 182 0.06 -4.94 26.69
C SER A 182 0.78 -6.28 26.89
N GLY A 183 1.63 -6.69 25.93
CA GLY A 183 2.27 -8.00 25.95
C GLY A 183 1.33 -9.15 25.59
N GLY A 184 0.14 -8.82 25.05
CA GLY A 184 -0.90 -9.75 24.63
C GLY A 184 -0.65 -10.41 23.28
N PHE A 185 0.37 -9.97 22.53
CA PHE A 185 0.72 -10.52 21.23
C PHE A 185 1.00 -12.03 21.30
N GLN A 186 0.10 -12.85 20.75
CA GLN A 186 0.28 -14.29 20.68
C GLN A 186 1.04 -14.70 19.42
N GLN A 187 1.79 -15.80 19.49
CA GLN A 187 2.57 -16.31 18.37
C GLN A 187 1.72 -16.61 17.11
N ALA A 188 0.41 -16.87 17.30
CA ALA A 188 -0.56 -17.08 16.24
C ALA A 188 -1.01 -15.77 15.55
N GLU A 189 -0.96 -14.62 16.23
CA GLU A 189 -1.44 -13.33 15.69
C GLU A 189 -0.48 -12.75 14.63
N PHE A 190 0.80 -13.14 14.60
CA PHE A 190 1.69 -12.77 13.48
C PHE A 190 1.58 -13.75 12.29
N ALA A 191 0.56 -14.60 12.26
CA ALA A 191 0.26 -15.50 11.16
C ALA A 191 -0.92 -14.94 10.34
N ALA A 192 -0.67 -14.53 9.11
CA ALA A 192 -1.75 -14.42 8.15
C ALA A 192 -2.36 -15.82 7.92
N ASP A 193 -3.67 -15.98 8.15
CA ASP A 193 -4.43 -17.19 7.82
C ASP A 193 -5.56 -16.82 6.85
N LEU A 194 -5.36 -17.13 5.57
CA LEU A 194 -6.33 -16.85 4.51
C LEU A 194 -7.66 -17.57 4.74
N TRP A 195 -7.64 -18.75 5.36
CA TRP A 195 -8.86 -19.52 5.62
C TRP A 195 -9.73 -18.86 6.69
N GLN A 196 -9.12 -18.41 7.79
CA GLN A 196 -9.86 -17.69 8.84
C GLN A 196 -10.51 -16.42 8.27
N VAL A 197 -9.76 -15.63 7.50
CA VAL A 197 -10.31 -14.43 6.86
C VAL A 197 -11.42 -14.76 5.86
N HIS A 198 -11.28 -15.86 5.10
CA HIS A 198 -12.34 -16.34 4.21
C HIS A 198 -13.62 -16.70 4.96
N LEU A 199 -13.50 -17.31 6.14
CA LEU A 199 -14.63 -17.63 7.03
C LEU A 199 -15.13 -16.43 7.85
N ASN A 200 -14.53 -15.25 7.69
CA ASN A 200 -14.80 -14.05 8.49
C ASN A 200 -14.50 -14.25 9.99
N GLU A 201 -13.50 -15.06 10.29
CA GLU A 201 -12.94 -15.36 11.60
C GLU A 201 -11.56 -14.69 11.75
N GLY A 202 -10.96 -14.78 12.96
CA GLY A 202 -9.64 -14.23 13.25
C GLY A 202 -9.65 -12.78 13.74
N SER A 203 -8.46 -12.19 13.90
CA SER A 203 -8.28 -10.82 14.38
C SER A 203 -8.62 -9.78 13.32
N ASP A 204 -9.11 -8.62 13.76
CA ASP A 204 -9.50 -7.53 12.85
C ASP A 204 -8.34 -7.02 11.99
N GLU A 205 -7.11 -7.14 12.46
CA GLU A 205 -5.93 -6.73 11.68
C GLU A 205 -5.66 -7.54 10.40
N TYR A 206 -6.24 -8.75 10.28
CA TYR A 206 -6.25 -9.47 9.01
C TYR A 206 -7.63 -9.60 8.41
N ARG A 207 -8.70 -9.49 9.19
CA ARG A 207 -10.07 -9.67 8.73
C ARG A 207 -10.66 -8.40 8.14
N ASP A 208 -10.42 -7.26 8.76
CA ASP A 208 -10.94 -5.97 8.29
C ASP A 208 -10.03 -5.41 7.17
N PRO A 209 -10.58 -5.12 5.98
CA PRO A 209 -9.78 -4.61 4.85
C PRO A 209 -9.06 -3.28 5.17
N VAL A 210 -9.70 -2.37 5.90
CA VAL A 210 -9.14 -1.04 6.19
C VAL A 210 -7.97 -1.18 7.16
N GLU A 211 -8.16 -1.92 8.24
CA GLU A 211 -7.12 -2.19 9.23
C GLU A 211 -5.94 -2.98 8.63
N PHE A 212 -6.25 -3.96 7.78
CA PHE A 212 -5.23 -4.73 7.06
C PHE A 212 -4.33 -3.81 6.23
N PHE A 213 -4.90 -2.92 5.40
CA PHE A 213 -4.11 -1.99 4.59
C PHE A 213 -3.43 -0.89 5.41
N ARG A 214 -4.02 -0.45 6.53
CA ARG A 214 -3.38 0.48 7.48
C ARG A 214 -2.07 -0.10 8.04
N ARG A 215 -2.06 -1.39 8.38
CA ARG A 215 -0.88 -2.09 8.92
C ARG A 215 0.06 -2.67 7.85
N THR A 216 -0.34 -2.61 6.58
CA THR A 216 0.44 -3.17 5.47
C THR A 216 1.34 -2.11 4.88
N TYR A 217 2.62 -2.41 4.72
CA TYR A 217 3.52 -1.60 3.90
C TYR A 217 3.49 -2.13 2.45
N PRO A 218 3.10 -1.30 1.47
CA PRO A 218 3.02 -1.73 0.08
C PRO A 218 4.43 -1.79 -0.52
N THR A 219 5.10 -2.94 -0.37
CA THR A 219 6.40 -3.19 -1.01
C THR A 219 6.29 -3.13 -2.53
N GLU A 220 7.39 -2.89 -3.24
CA GLU A 220 7.42 -2.84 -4.70
C GLU A 220 6.80 -4.11 -5.32
N SER A 221 7.15 -5.29 -4.79
CA SER A 221 6.60 -6.58 -5.23
C SER A 221 5.09 -6.69 -4.98
N LEU A 222 4.60 -6.22 -3.83
CA LEU A 222 3.18 -6.24 -3.51
C LEU A 222 2.40 -5.25 -4.38
N GLN A 223 2.93 -4.05 -4.61
CA GLN A 223 2.32 -3.06 -5.50
C GLN A 223 2.15 -3.61 -6.91
N LYS A 224 3.21 -4.22 -7.48
CA LYS A 224 3.14 -4.86 -8.81
C LYS A 224 2.10 -5.97 -8.87
N LEU A 225 2.01 -6.80 -7.83
CA LEU A 225 0.98 -7.84 -7.76
C LEU A 225 -0.44 -7.26 -7.73
N LEU A 226 -0.66 -6.21 -6.93
CA LEU A 226 -1.97 -5.57 -6.83
C LEU A 226 -2.35 -4.88 -8.14
N ILE A 227 -1.42 -4.15 -8.77
CA ILE A 227 -1.63 -3.50 -10.07
C ILE A 227 -1.96 -4.53 -11.14
N GLY A 228 -1.15 -5.60 -11.28
CA GLY A 228 -1.43 -6.66 -12.24
C GLY A 228 -2.78 -7.35 -11.99
N GLY A 229 -3.18 -7.50 -10.73
CA GLY A 229 -4.50 -8.02 -10.37
C GLY A 229 -5.65 -7.07 -10.73
N ILE A 230 -5.46 -5.76 -10.55
CA ILE A 230 -6.39 -4.72 -10.98
C ILE A 230 -6.56 -4.78 -12.50
N GLU A 231 -5.47 -4.73 -13.26
CA GLU A 231 -5.47 -4.80 -14.72
C GLU A 231 -6.18 -6.06 -15.22
N ARG A 232 -5.88 -7.22 -14.61
CA ARG A 232 -6.44 -8.52 -15.04
C ARG A 232 -7.93 -8.61 -14.83
N LEU A 233 -8.42 -8.16 -13.68
CA LEU A 233 -9.83 -8.30 -13.32
C LEU A 233 -10.71 -7.16 -13.83
N THR A 234 -10.11 -6.05 -14.29
CA THR A 234 -10.85 -4.90 -14.84
C THR A 234 -10.80 -4.88 -16.38
N GLN A 235 -9.59 -4.93 -16.95
CA GLN A 235 -9.32 -4.73 -18.37
C GLN A 235 -9.08 -6.04 -19.12
N GLY A 236 -8.78 -7.14 -18.40
CA GLY A 236 -8.37 -8.42 -18.98
C GLY A 236 -6.87 -8.48 -19.32
N ASN A 237 -6.13 -7.40 -19.10
CA ASN A 237 -4.69 -7.28 -19.32
C ASN A 237 -3.89 -7.80 -18.10
N GLY A 238 -2.64 -8.21 -18.28
CA GLY A 238 -1.81 -8.71 -17.17
C GLY A 238 -1.85 -10.23 -17.00
N ASP A 239 -1.08 -10.74 -16.03
CA ASP A 239 -0.84 -12.17 -15.90
C ASP A 239 -2.07 -12.92 -15.35
N PRO A 240 -2.63 -13.90 -16.09
CA PRO A 240 -3.82 -14.65 -15.66
C PRO A 240 -3.54 -15.67 -14.56
N VAL A 241 -2.28 -16.12 -14.46
CA VAL A 241 -1.82 -17.09 -13.47
C VAL A 241 -0.56 -16.53 -12.85
N VAL A 242 -0.56 -16.34 -11.54
CA VAL A 242 0.58 -15.81 -10.79
C VAL A 242 0.98 -16.84 -9.74
N GLN A 243 2.26 -17.22 -9.75
CA GLN A 243 2.83 -18.07 -8.73
C GLN A 243 3.62 -17.22 -7.73
N LEU A 244 3.18 -17.21 -6.47
CA LEU A 244 3.93 -16.63 -5.37
C LEU A 244 5.05 -17.57 -4.97
N GLN A 245 6.27 -17.22 -5.37
CA GLN A 245 7.49 -17.81 -4.83
C GLN A 245 8.07 -16.82 -3.83
N THR A 246 8.13 -17.19 -2.56
CA THR A 246 8.91 -16.41 -1.59
C THR A 246 10.09 -17.25 -1.18
N ASN A 247 11.30 -16.76 -1.42
CA ASN A 247 12.49 -17.46 -0.95
C ASN A 247 12.48 -17.62 0.58
N PHE A 248 11.75 -16.77 1.33
CA PHE A 248 11.76 -16.83 2.79
C PHE A 248 10.42 -16.39 3.41
N GLY A 249 10.02 -17.08 4.48
CA GLY A 249 8.71 -16.99 5.12
C GLY A 249 8.26 -15.57 5.48
N GLY A 250 7.00 -15.28 5.14
CA GLY A 250 6.23 -14.18 5.71
C GLY A 250 5.29 -13.44 4.75
N GLY A 251 5.37 -13.69 3.43
CA GLY A 251 4.67 -12.83 2.45
C GLY A 251 3.56 -13.49 1.64
N LYS A 252 3.56 -14.81 1.38
CA LYS A 252 2.64 -15.44 0.41
C LYS A 252 1.18 -15.26 0.77
N THR A 253 0.78 -15.74 1.95
CA THR A 253 -0.58 -15.61 2.47
C THR A 253 -0.96 -14.14 2.70
N HIS A 254 -0.01 -13.29 3.08
CA HIS A 254 -0.24 -11.86 3.24
C HIS A 254 -0.55 -11.17 1.89
N SER A 255 0.22 -11.47 0.84
CA SER A 255 -0.03 -10.98 -0.52
C SER A 255 -1.37 -11.48 -1.09
N MET A 256 -1.71 -12.74 -0.80
CA MET A 256 -3.04 -13.29 -1.13
C MET A 256 -4.16 -12.54 -0.41
N LEU A 257 -3.99 -12.24 0.88
CA LEU A 257 -4.94 -11.44 1.66
C LEU A 257 -5.08 -10.03 1.11
N ALA A 258 -4.00 -9.40 0.65
CA ALA A 258 -4.06 -8.07 0.05
C ALA A 258 -4.95 -8.06 -1.20
N LEU A 259 -4.80 -9.04 -2.11
CA LEU A 259 -5.70 -9.19 -3.25
C LEU A 259 -7.12 -9.57 -2.83
N TYR A 260 -7.27 -10.46 -1.85
CA TYR A 260 -8.57 -10.84 -1.30
C TYR A 260 -9.34 -9.61 -0.80
N HIS A 261 -8.68 -8.72 -0.07
CA HIS A 261 -9.27 -7.51 0.50
C HIS A 261 -9.49 -6.41 -0.51
N LEU A 262 -8.57 -6.22 -1.45
CA LEU A 262 -8.73 -5.28 -2.56
C LEU A 262 -10.03 -5.53 -3.32
N PHE A 263 -10.38 -6.81 -3.48
CA PHE A 263 -11.59 -7.27 -4.18
C PHE A 263 -12.72 -7.70 -3.24
N SER A 264 -12.74 -7.18 -2.01
CA SER A 264 -13.77 -7.49 -0.99
C SER A 264 -15.11 -6.79 -1.23
N GLY A 265 -15.13 -5.76 -2.08
CA GLY A 265 -16.29 -4.87 -2.28
C GLY A 265 -16.29 -3.63 -1.38
N VAL A 266 -15.27 -3.47 -0.52
CA VAL A 266 -15.02 -2.20 0.17
C VAL A 266 -14.55 -1.14 -0.84
N ALA A 267 -14.99 0.09 -0.65
CA ALA A 267 -14.64 1.20 -1.53
C ALA A 267 -13.10 1.42 -1.53
N PRO A 268 -12.44 1.51 -2.70
CA PRO A 268 -10.99 1.71 -2.73
C PRO A 268 -10.51 2.97 -2.02
N SER A 269 -11.34 4.02 -1.98
CA SER A 269 -11.06 5.28 -1.27
C SER A 269 -10.94 5.13 0.25
N SER A 270 -11.48 4.07 0.85
CA SER A 270 -11.31 3.78 2.28
C SER A 270 -10.09 2.92 2.58
N LEU A 271 -9.41 2.39 1.56
CA LEU A 271 -8.24 1.53 1.72
C LEU A 271 -6.95 2.38 1.59
N PRO A 272 -6.17 2.55 2.67
CA PRO A 272 -4.95 3.36 2.63
C PRO A 272 -3.97 2.91 1.54
N GLY A 273 -3.51 3.85 0.71
CA GLY A 273 -2.50 3.60 -0.33
C GLY A 273 -3.00 2.93 -1.61
N ILE A 274 -4.30 2.59 -1.72
CA ILE A 274 -4.85 1.95 -2.92
C ILE A 274 -5.14 2.93 -4.05
N GLU A 275 -5.47 4.19 -3.74
CA GLU A 275 -5.78 5.23 -4.74
C GLU A 275 -4.62 5.44 -5.74
N SER A 276 -3.37 5.43 -5.26
CA SER A 276 -2.20 5.52 -6.13
C SER A 276 -2.06 4.31 -7.05
N LEU A 277 -2.40 3.11 -6.58
CA LEU A 277 -2.33 1.89 -7.39
C LEU A 277 -3.40 1.85 -8.48
N LEU A 278 -4.61 2.35 -8.16
CA LEU A 278 -5.68 2.52 -9.14
C LEU A 278 -5.30 3.52 -10.23
N SER A 279 -4.72 4.66 -9.84
CA SER A 279 -4.24 5.66 -10.80
C SER A 279 -3.14 5.11 -11.70
N GLU A 280 -2.22 4.31 -11.16
CA GLU A 280 -1.14 3.68 -11.94
C GLU A 280 -1.68 2.64 -12.92
N ALA A 281 -2.67 1.83 -12.51
CA ALA A 281 -3.36 0.88 -13.38
C ALA A 281 -4.30 1.55 -14.42
N GLY A 282 -4.53 2.86 -14.32
CA GLY A 282 -5.46 3.60 -15.17
C GLY A 282 -6.92 3.20 -14.95
N VAL A 283 -7.29 2.81 -13.73
CA VAL A 283 -8.63 2.34 -13.36
C VAL A 283 -9.23 3.24 -12.30
N THR A 284 -10.48 3.68 -12.49
CA THR A 284 -11.19 4.53 -11.52
C THR A 284 -12.07 3.74 -10.55
N GLU A 285 -12.56 2.57 -10.96
CA GLU A 285 -13.47 1.74 -10.17
C GLU A 285 -13.12 0.26 -10.28
N LEU A 286 -13.27 -0.47 -9.18
CA LEU A 286 -13.09 -1.92 -9.16
C LEU A 286 -14.44 -2.63 -9.40
N PRO A 287 -14.49 -3.65 -10.27
CA PRO A 287 -15.70 -4.43 -10.46
C PRO A 287 -15.98 -5.28 -9.22
N ARG A 288 -17.22 -5.75 -9.11
CA ARG A 288 -17.54 -6.82 -8.14
C ARG A 288 -16.87 -8.11 -8.60
N VAL A 289 -15.85 -8.54 -7.87
CA VAL A 289 -15.11 -9.77 -8.15
C VAL A 289 -15.59 -10.89 -7.24
N ARG A 290 -15.79 -12.08 -7.82
CA ARG A 290 -16.06 -13.30 -7.05
C ARG A 290 -14.75 -13.94 -6.62
N ARG A 291 -14.67 -14.38 -5.37
CA ARG A 291 -13.42 -14.88 -4.78
C ARG A 291 -13.62 -16.35 -4.41
N ALA A 292 -12.75 -17.22 -4.92
CA ALA A 292 -12.65 -18.61 -4.50
C ALA A 292 -11.32 -18.82 -3.76
N VAL A 293 -11.37 -19.43 -2.59
CA VAL A 293 -10.24 -19.66 -1.68
C VAL A 293 -10.12 -21.16 -1.42
N LEU A 294 -8.97 -21.71 -1.78
CA LEU A 294 -8.57 -23.08 -1.51
C LEU A 294 -7.34 -23.07 -0.61
N VAL A 295 -7.42 -23.69 0.57
CA VAL A 295 -6.29 -23.81 1.49
C VAL A 295 -6.02 -25.29 1.78
N GLY A 296 -4.88 -25.78 1.29
CA GLY A 296 -4.64 -27.21 1.17
C GLY A 296 -4.53 -28.00 2.49
N ASN A 297 -4.24 -27.34 3.60
CA ASN A 297 -4.24 -27.94 4.94
C ASN A 297 -5.60 -27.86 5.66
N LYS A 298 -6.60 -27.18 5.07
CA LYS A 298 -7.96 -27.03 5.64
C LYS A 298 -8.99 -27.89 4.91
N ILE A 299 -8.81 -28.11 3.61
CA ILE A 299 -9.72 -28.94 2.81
C ILE A 299 -9.28 -30.40 2.90
N SER A 300 -10.19 -31.28 3.34
CA SER A 300 -9.92 -32.71 3.47
C SER A 300 -10.18 -33.43 2.14
N PRO A 301 -9.22 -34.20 1.59
CA PRO A 301 -9.44 -34.99 0.38
C PRO A 301 -10.33 -36.23 0.61
N GLY A 302 -10.41 -36.71 1.86
CA GLY A 302 -11.15 -37.92 2.23
C GLY A 302 -12.60 -37.70 2.66
N ASN A 303 -12.97 -36.47 3.01
CA ASN A 303 -14.25 -36.17 3.65
C ASN A 303 -15.01 -35.10 2.86
N PRO A 304 -16.08 -35.48 2.14
CA PRO A 304 -16.94 -34.52 1.46
C PRO A 304 -17.58 -33.53 2.45
N VAL A 305 -17.71 -32.28 2.02
CA VAL A 305 -18.29 -31.21 2.85
C VAL A 305 -19.69 -30.90 2.34
N THR A 306 -20.66 -30.93 3.25
CA THR A 306 -22.02 -30.44 2.95
C THR A 306 -22.10 -28.96 3.23
N LYS A 307 -22.46 -28.18 2.21
CA LYS A 307 -22.58 -26.72 2.26
C LYS A 307 -23.93 -26.30 2.85
N SER A 308 -24.05 -25.01 3.18
CA SER A 308 -25.27 -24.43 3.79
C SER A 308 -26.52 -24.57 2.91
N ASP A 309 -26.36 -24.69 1.60
CA ASP A 309 -27.44 -24.91 0.63
C ASP A 309 -27.75 -26.40 0.38
N GLY A 310 -27.08 -27.31 1.11
CA GLY A 310 -27.22 -28.76 0.96
C GLY A 310 -26.34 -29.38 -0.13
N THR A 311 -25.56 -28.59 -0.85
CA THR A 311 -24.62 -29.10 -1.87
C THR A 311 -23.53 -29.93 -1.20
N VAL A 312 -23.30 -31.15 -1.68
CA VAL A 312 -22.21 -32.02 -1.21
C VAL A 312 -21.02 -31.87 -2.16
N VAL A 313 -19.94 -31.25 -1.67
CA VAL A 313 -18.72 -30.99 -2.44
C VAL A 313 -17.64 -32.01 -2.04
N ARG A 314 -17.00 -32.65 -3.02
CA ARG A 314 -15.97 -33.67 -2.81
C ARG A 314 -14.58 -33.23 -3.25
N THR A 315 -14.51 -32.34 -4.23
CA THR A 315 -13.29 -32.03 -4.99
C THR A 315 -12.95 -30.54 -4.93
N LEU A 316 -11.70 -30.19 -5.24
CA LEU A 316 -11.28 -28.78 -5.32
C LEU A 316 -11.99 -28.00 -6.43
N TRP A 317 -12.27 -28.62 -7.58
CA TRP A 317 -13.04 -27.97 -8.64
C TRP A 317 -14.50 -27.78 -8.26
N GLY A 318 -15.10 -28.76 -7.56
CA GLY A 318 -16.40 -28.62 -6.90
C GLY A 318 -16.44 -27.41 -5.96
N GLU A 319 -15.41 -27.28 -5.14
CA GLU A 319 -15.26 -26.16 -4.20
C GLU A 319 -15.18 -24.81 -4.91
N ILE A 320 -14.37 -24.69 -5.98
CA ILE A 320 -14.27 -23.48 -6.79
C ILE A 320 -15.64 -23.10 -7.37
N ALA A 321 -16.33 -24.05 -8.00
CA ALA A 321 -17.63 -23.77 -8.61
C ALA A 321 -18.65 -23.29 -7.58
N TRP A 322 -18.73 -23.98 -6.43
CA TRP A 322 -19.65 -23.60 -5.37
C TRP A 322 -19.33 -22.22 -4.78
N GLN A 323 -18.05 -21.91 -4.54
CA GLN A 323 -17.68 -20.58 -4.03
C GLN A 323 -17.96 -19.45 -5.05
N LEU A 324 -17.84 -19.71 -6.35
CA LEU A 324 -18.12 -18.70 -7.38
C LEU A 324 -19.62 -18.48 -7.61
N GLY A 325 -20.45 -19.53 -7.63
CA GLY A 325 -21.86 -19.39 -8.00
C GLY A 325 -22.85 -20.28 -7.25
N GLY A 326 -22.45 -20.84 -6.10
CA GLY A 326 -23.29 -21.70 -5.27
C GLY A 326 -23.73 -22.98 -5.98
N ALA A 327 -24.89 -23.50 -5.57
CA ALA A 327 -25.49 -24.70 -6.16
C ALA A 327 -25.66 -24.63 -7.70
N GLU A 328 -25.94 -23.46 -8.28
CA GLU A 328 -26.14 -23.31 -9.73
C GLU A 328 -24.83 -23.54 -10.52
N ALA A 329 -23.74 -22.93 -10.07
CA ALA A 329 -22.44 -23.15 -10.68
C ALA A 329 -21.95 -24.58 -10.45
N PHE A 330 -22.13 -25.11 -9.24
CA PHE A 330 -21.76 -26.48 -8.90
C PHE A 330 -22.51 -27.50 -9.78
N ALA A 331 -23.80 -27.31 -10.05
CA ALA A 331 -24.61 -28.21 -10.85
C ALA A 331 -24.01 -28.48 -12.24
N ARG A 332 -23.24 -27.54 -12.81
CA ARG A 332 -22.57 -27.67 -14.10
C ARG A 332 -21.42 -28.68 -14.11
N ILE A 333 -20.83 -28.92 -12.94
CA ILE A 333 -19.69 -29.83 -12.74
C ILE A 333 -20.00 -30.92 -11.70
N ALA A 334 -21.26 -31.05 -11.26
CA ALA A 334 -21.65 -31.99 -10.19
C ALA A 334 -21.30 -33.44 -10.53
N ALA A 335 -21.46 -33.82 -11.81
CA ALA A 335 -21.08 -35.16 -12.28
C ALA A 335 -19.56 -35.37 -12.30
N ASP A 336 -18.78 -34.31 -12.48
CA ASP A 336 -17.32 -34.33 -12.44
C ASP A 336 -16.82 -34.40 -10.98
N ASP A 337 -17.47 -33.67 -10.07
CA ASP A 337 -17.22 -33.74 -8.62
C ASP A 337 -17.55 -35.13 -8.04
N GLU A 338 -18.71 -35.69 -8.39
CA GLU A 338 -19.14 -37.00 -7.89
C GLU A 338 -18.23 -38.14 -8.34
N ARG A 339 -17.71 -38.06 -9.56
CA ARG A 339 -16.80 -39.06 -10.13
C ARG A 339 -15.33 -38.78 -9.86
N ALA A 340 -15.03 -37.68 -9.19
CA ALA A 340 -13.68 -37.16 -9.04
C ALA A 340 -12.90 -37.08 -10.36
N SER A 341 -13.58 -36.71 -11.46
CA SER A 341 -12.97 -36.58 -12.79
C SER A 341 -12.74 -35.11 -13.15
N ASN A 342 -11.65 -34.80 -13.86
CA ASN A 342 -11.32 -33.44 -14.28
C ASN A 342 -12.43 -32.82 -15.17
N PRO A 343 -13.00 -31.65 -14.81
CA PRO A 343 -14.05 -30.98 -15.58
C PRO A 343 -13.60 -30.34 -16.91
N GLY A 344 -12.29 -30.20 -17.17
CA GLY A 344 -11.74 -29.68 -18.43
C GLY A 344 -12.22 -28.26 -18.77
N ASP A 345 -12.59 -28.01 -20.04
CA ASP A 345 -13.01 -26.67 -20.54
C ASP A 345 -14.26 -26.10 -19.84
N ARG A 346 -15.02 -26.94 -19.10
CA ARG A 346 -16.14 -26.46 -18.27
C ARG A 346 -15.69 -25.41 -17.25
N LEU A 347 -14.44 -25.49 -16.78
CA LEU A 347 -13.87 -24.48 -15.87
C LEU A 347 -13.78 -23.10 -16.54
N ARG A 348 -13.33 -23.03 -17.79
CA ARG A 348 -13.24 -21.77 -18.53
C ARG A 348 -14.62 -21.13 -18.71
N ALA A 349 -15.62 -21.94 -19.10
CA ALA A 349 -17.00 -21.46 -19.22
C ALA A 349 -17.53 -20.95 -17.86
N LEU A 350 -17.25 -21.66 -16.78
CA LEU A 350 -17.64 -21.26 -15.42
C LEU A 350 -16.98 -19.94 -14.99
N PHE A 351 -15.69 -19.74 -15.29
CA PHE A 351 -14.98 -18.49 -14.97
C PHE A 351 -15.50 -17.30 -15.76
N ASN A 352 -15.94 -17.50 -17.00
CA ASN A 352 -16.54 -16.43 -17.81
C ASN A 352 -17.96 -16.10 -17.34
N ASP A 353 -18.77 -17.11 -17.02
CA ASP A 353 -20.17 -16.90 -16.64
C ASP A 353 -20.33 -16.32 -15.23
N TYR A 354 -19.41 -16.64 -14.32
CA TYR A 354 -19.40 -16.13 -12.94
C TYR A 354 -18.27 -15.12 -12.69
N GLY A 355 -17.60 -14.65 -13.75
CA GLY A 355 -16.52 -13.67 -13.68
C GLY A 355 -17.00 -12.20 -13.59
N PRO A 356 -16.11 -11.24 -13.26
CA PRO A 356 -14.69 -11.42 -12.95
C PRO A 356 -14.44 -12.24 -11.68
N CYS A 357 -13.42 -13.09 -11.68
CA CYS A 357 -13.14 -13.99 -10.55
C CYS A 357 -11.65 -14.07 -10.16
N LEU A 358 -11.42 -14.09 -8.86
CA LEU A 358 -10.13 -14.29 -8.21
C LEU A 358 -10.11 -15.67 -7.55
N ILE A 359 -9.16 -16.52 -7.94
CA ILE A 359 -8.98 -17.86 -7.36
C ILE A 359 -7.65 -17.86 -6.61
N LEU A 360 -7.69 -18.09 -5.31
CA LEU A 360 -6.55 -18.13 -4.41
C LEU A 360 -6.31 -19.57 -3.95
N VAL A 361 -5.13 -20.12 -4.23
CA VAL A 361 -4.75 -21.48 -3.83
C VAL A 361 -3.52 -21.42 -2.93
N ASP A 362 -3.75 -21.50 -1.61
CA ASP A 362 -2.69 -21.56 -0.62
C ASP A 362 -2.38 -23.00 -0.21
N GLU A 363 -1.12 -23.27 0.13
CA GLU A 363 -0.66 -24.59 0.59
C GLU A 363 -1.04 -25.77 -0.34
N TRP A 364 -0.97 -25.58 -1.67
CA TRP A 364 -1.45 -26.59 -2.63
C TRP A 364 -0.67 -27.91 -2.52
N VAL A 365 0.63 -27.86 -2.26
CA VAL A 365 1.46 -29.05 -2.03
C VAL A 365 0.96 -29.85 -0.83
N ALA A 366 0.51 -29.17 0.24
CA ALA A 366 -0.01 -29.82 1.43
C ALA A 366 -1.29 -30.62 1.14
N TYR A 367 -2.13 -30.15 0.21
CA TYR A 367 -3.26 -30.94 -0.29
C TYR A 367 -2.80 -32.12 -1.14
N ALA A 368 -1.99 -31.84 -2.17
CA ALA A 368 -1.59 -32.83 -3.17
C ALA A 368 -0.88 -34.05 -2.55
N ARG A 369 -0.04 -33.84 -1.52
CA ARG A 369 0.69 -34.93 -0.85
C ARG A 369 -0.20 -35.89 -0.05
N GLN A 370 -1.46 -35.51 0.21
CA GLN A 370 -2.44 -36.37 0.89
C GLN A 370 -3.16 -37.31 -0.08
N LEU A 371 -3.06 -37.07 -1.40
CA LEU A 371 -3.69 -37.93 -2.41
C LEU A 371 -2.87 -39.20 -2.64
N HIS A 372 -3.55 -40.25 -3.07
CA HIS A 372 -2.97 -41.55 -3.34
C HIS A 372 -2.94 -41.84 -4.85
N ASP A 373 -2.13 -42.81 -5.26
CA ASP A 373 -2.06 -43.25 -6.66
C ASP A 373 -3.32 -44.06 -7.07
N GLU A 374 -4.00 -44.66 -6.10
CA GLU A 374 -5.27 -45.34 -6.27
C GLU A 374 -6.43 -44.35 -6.07
N ALA A 375 -7.55 -44.55 -6.80
CA ALA A 375 -8.76 -43.75 -6.65
C ALA A 375 -9.60 -44.21 -5.44
N ASP A 376 -9.02 -44.14 -4.24
CA ASP A 376 -9.65 -44.55 -2.98
C ASP A 376 -10.26 -43.39 -2.18
N LEU A 377 -9.96 -42.15 -2.56
CA LEU A 377 -10.48 -40.93 -1.92
C LEU A 377 -11.60 -40.29 -2.76
N PRO A 378 -12.64 -39.70 -2.14
CA PRO A 378 -13.71 -38.98 -2.84
C PRO A 378 -13.25 -37.80 -3.70
N SER A 379 -12.07 -37.24 -3.41
CA SER A 379 -11.47 -36.14 -4.17
C SER A 379 -10.69 -36.59 -5.41
N GLY A 380 -10.54 -37.90 -5.61
CA GLY A 380 -9.81 -38.49 -6.71
C GLY A 380 -8.40 -38.93 -6.32
N ASP A 381 -7.64 -39.33 -7.34
CA ASP A 381 -6.26 -39.77 -7.20
C ASP A 381 -5.24 -38.65 -7.52
N PHE A 382 -3.97 -38.97 -7.28
CA PHE A 382 -2.84 -38.07 -7.48
C PHE A 382 -2.73 -37.62 -8.94
N GLU A 383 -2.90 -38.52 -9.92
CA GLU A 383 -2.76 -38.20 -11.36
C GLU A 383 -3.88 -37.30 -11.88
N THR A 384 -5.12 -37.57 -11.47
CA THR A 384 -6.28 -36.76 -11.84
C THR A 384 -6.15 -35.35 -11.29
N HIS A 385 -5.57 -35.19 -10.11
CA HIS A 385 -5.31 -33.88 -9.52
C HIS A 385 -4.30 -33.03 -10.31
N PHE A 386 -3.24 -33.62 -10.87
CA PHE A 386 -2.32 -32.88 -11.76
C PHE A 386 -2.97 -32.52 -13.10
N THR A 387 -3.80 -33.42 -13.62
CA THR A 387 -4.60 -33.12 -14.81
C THR A 387 -5.55 -31.94 -14.54
N PHE A 388 -6.15 -31.90 -13.35
CA PHE A 388 -6.94 -30.75 -12.89
C PHE A 388 -6.09 -29.48 -12.74
N ALA A 389 -4.90 -29.55 -12.15
CA ALA A 389 -4.01 -28.39 -12.02
C ALA A 389 -3.68 -27.78 -13.40
N GLN A 390 -3.46 -28.63 -14.41
CA GLN A 390 -3.24 -28.19 -15.79
C GLN A 390 -4.50 -27.53 -16.36
N ALA A 391 -5.65 -28.21 -16.27
CA ALA A 391 -6.92 -27.65 -16.76
C ALA A 391 -7.30 -26.33 -16.06
N LEU A 392 -7.04 -26.20 -14.75
CA LEU A 392 -7.30 -24.98 -13.98
C LEU A 392 -6.46 -23.80 -14.50
N THR A 393 -5.17 -24.03 -14.71
CA THR A 393 -4.26 -23.00 -15.22
C THR A 393 -4.58 -22.60 -16.66
N GLU A 394 -4.89 -23.56 -17.54
CA GLU A 394 -5.32 -23.30 -18.92
C GLU A 394 -6.67 -22.57 -18.97
N ALA A 395 -7.62 -22.95 -18.12
CA ALA A 395 -8.91 -22.28 -18.00
C ALA A 395 -8.77 -20.84 -17.52
N ALA A 396 -7.92 -20.57 -16.52
CA ALA A 396 -7.66 -19.22 -16.03
C ALA A 396 -7.01 -18.32 -17.10
N ARG A 397 -6.08 -18.87 -17.91
CA ARG A 397 -5.48 -18.17 -19.05
C ARG A 397 -6.48 -17.82 -20.14
N SER A 398 -7.41 -18.73 -20.40
CA SER A 398 -8.36 -18.62 -21.52
C SER A 398 -9.66 -17.90 -21.15
N ALA A 399 -9.92 -17.68 -19.87
CA ALA A 399 -11.02 -16.88 -19.38
C ALA A 399 -10.71 -15.37 -19.55
N ASP A 400 -11.75 -14.56 -19.71
CA ASP A 400 -11.60 -13.12 -19.99
C ASP A 400 -11.02 -12.37 -18.77
N LYS A 401 -11.69 -12.47 -17.61
CA LYS A 401 -11.34 -11.76 -16.38
C LYS A 401 -11.21 -12.70 -15.19
N CYS A 402 -10.26 -13.63 -15.30
CA CYS A 402 -9.91 -14.57 -14.24
C CYS A 402 -8.45 -14.39 -13.82
N LEU A 403 -8.22 -14.28 -12.51
CA LEU A 403 -6.88 -14.29 -11.91
C LEU A 403 -6.74 -15.50 -10.99
N LEU A 404 -5.77 -16.36 -11.28
CA LEU A 404 -5.40 -17.50 -10.45
C LEU A 404 -4.08 -17.20 -9.75
N LEU A 405 -4.10 -17.14 -8.41
CA LEU A 405 -2.93 -16.91 -7.58
C LEU A 405 -2.61 -18.16 -6.76
N ILE A 406 -1.38 -18.64 -6.88
CA ILE A 406 -0.96 -19.91 -6.30
C ILE A 406 0.25 -19.69 -5.38
N SER A 407 0.22 -20.27 -4.19
CA SER A 407 1.34 -20.33 -3.25
C SER A 407 2.02 -21.69 -3.38
N LEU A 408 3.31 -21.69 -3.72
CA LEU A 408 4.15 -22.89 -3.66
C LEU A 408 5.37 -22.64 -2.75
N PRO A 409 5.86 -23.67 -2.05
CA PRO A 409 7.17 -23.63 -1.39
C PRO A 409 8.29 -23.24 -2.38
N ALA A 410 9.22 -22.41 -1.92
CA ALA A 410 10.49 -22.23 -2.62
C ALA A 410 11.31 -23.52 -2.49
N SER A 411 12.14 -23.82 -3.49
CA SER A 411 13.12 -24.91 -3.38
C SER A 411 14.37 -24.38 -4.05
N ASP A 412 15.48 -24.49 -3.33
CA ASP A 412 16.78 -24.22 -3.90
C ASP A 412 17.15 -25.41 -4.79
N GLY A 413 17.98 -25.18 -5.80
CA GLY A 413 18.47 -26.25 -6.67
C GLY A 413 19.27 -27.30 -5.86
N PRO A 414 19.39 -28.53 -6.39
CA PRO A 414 20.14 -29.59 -5.73
C PRO A 414 21.60 -29.16 -5.50
N GLY A 415 22.02 -29.08 -4.22
CA GLY A 415 23.39 -28.74 -3.81
C GLY A 415 23.54 -27.56 -2.85
N SER A 416 22.45 -26.88 -2.47
CA SER A 416 22.50 -25.84 -1.43
C SER A 416 22.56 -26.45 -0.02
N SER A 417 23.14 -25.71 0.93
CA SER A 417 23.22 -26.03 2.36
C SER A 417 21.84 -26.12 3.06
N HIS A 418 20.74 -25.97 2.31
CA HIS A 418 19.36 -25.81 2.80
C HIS A 418 18.45 -27.03 2.55
N SER A 419 18.98 -28.13 2.00
CA SER A 419 18.20 -29.35 1.67
C SER A 419 17.45 -29.99 2.85
N GLN A 420 17.87 -29.76 4.09
CA GLN A 420 17.16 -30.26 5.28
C GLN A 420 15.89 -29.44 5.63
N SER A 421 15.88 -28.13 5.36
CA SER A 421 14.71 -27.26 5.58
C SER A 421 13.59 -27.55 4.58
N GLU A 422 13.96 -27.94 3.35
CA GLU A 422 13.04 -28.33 2.28
C GLU A 422 12.21 -29.57 2.65
N ASP A 423 12.82 -30.57 3.27
CA ASP A 423 12.13 -31.80 3.67
C ASP A 423 11.05 -31.56 4.74
N ILE A 424 11.22 -30.51 5.54
CA ILE A 424 10.29 -30.14 6.62
C ILE A 424 9.07 -29.38 6.07
N GLU A 425 9.26 -28.41 5.16
CA GLU A 425 8.15 -27.64 4.58
C GLU A 425 7.34 -28.45 3.57
N VAL A 426 8.01 -29.29 2.79
CA VAL A 426 7.40 -30.03 1.69
C VAL A 426 6.78 -31.36 2.16
N GLY A 427 7.24 -31.92 3.28
CA GLY A 427 6.66 -33.12 3.90
C GLY A 427 7.16 -34.44 3.30
N GLY A 428 8.46 -34.53 3.02
CA GLY A 428 9.14 -35.74 2.54
C GLY A 428 9.01 -36.01 1.03
N ILE A 429 9.27 -37.27 0.63
CA ILE A 429 9.43 -37.68 -0.79
C ILE A 429 8.18 -37.36 -1.64
N ARG A 430 6.98 -37.72 -1.16
CA ARG A 430 5.71 -37.44 -1.87
C ARG A 430 5.44 -35.96 -2.03
N GLY A 431 5.80 -35.16 -1.03
CA GLY A 431 5.71 -33.70 -1.14
C GLY A 431 6.63 -33.14 -2.22
N ARG A 432 7.87 -33.64 -2.30
CA ARG A 432 8.84 -33.21 -3.31
C ARG A 432 8.37 -33.55 -4.72
N GLU A 433 7.83 -34.76 -4.88
CA GLU A 433 7.20 -35.17 -6.13
C GLU A 433 6.02 -34.25 -6.48
N ALA A 434 5.13 -33.98 -5.53
CA ALA A 434 3.99 -33.10 -5.75
C ALA A 434 4.40 -31.67 -6.14
N LEU A 435 5.38 -31.09 -5.44
CA LEU A 435 5.93 -29.77 -5.75
C LEU A 435 6.54 -29.74 -7.15
N GLN A 436 7.35 -30.75 -7.51
CA GLN A 436 7.99 -30.81 -8.82
C GLN A 436 6.97 -30.90 -9.94
N ARG A 437 5.94 -31.75 -9.78
CA ARG A 437 4.87 -31.89 -10.78
C ARG A 437 4.02 -30.62 -10.88
N LEU A 438 3.64 -29.99 -9.76
CA LEU A 438 2.88 -28.73 -9.77
C LEU A 438 3.67 -27.62 -10.49
N ARG A 439 4.97 -27.50 -10.25
CA ARG A 439 5.85 -26.56 -10.96
C ARG A 439 5.90 -26.81 -12.46
N ASN A 440 6.01 -28.07 -12.87
CA ASN A 440 6.02 -28.44 -14.28
C ASN A 440 4.71 -28.06 -14.98
N VAL A 441 3.58 -28.23 -14.28
CA VAL A 441 2.24 -27.93 -14.81
C VAL A 441 1.97 -26.43 -14.90
N ILE A 442 2.27 -25.67 -13.85
CA ILE A 442 2.05 -24.22 -13.81
C ILE A 442 2.96 -23.49 -14.82
N GLY A 443 4.15 -24.05 -15.06
CA GLY A 443 5.14 -23.54 -16.02
C GLY A 443 5.92 -22.33 -15.49
N ARG A 444 6.88 -21.84 -16.31
CA ARG A 444 7.71 -20.64 -16.05
C ARG A 444 6.92 -19.33 -16.16
N ILE A 445 5.75 -19.22 -15.53
CA ILE A 445 5.10 -17.92 -15.32
C ILE A 445 5.55 -17.42 -13.96
N GLU A 446 6.80 -17.01 -13.93
CA GLU A 446 7.40 -16.38 -12.77
C GLU A 446 7.27 -14.88 -12.96
N SER A 447 6.28 -14.26 -12.30
CA SER A 447 6.52 -12.90 -11.86
C SER A 447 7.69 -12.99 -10.89
N ALA A 448 8.85 -12.46 -11.26
CA ALA A 448 10.05 -12.49 -10.41
C ALA A 448 9.72 -11.83 -9.08
N TRP A 449 9.36 -12.64 -8.09
CA TRP A 449 8.97 -12.14 -6.78
C TRP A 449 10.24 -11.80 -6.02
N ARG A 450 10.50 -10.50 -5.86
CA ARG A 450 11.67 -10.03 -5.14
C ARG A 450 11.38 -10.04 -3.63
N PRO A 451 12.27 -10.59 -2.79
CA PRO A 451 12.22 -10.36 -1.35
C PRO A 451 12.25 -8.86 -1.03
N ALA A 452 11.56 -8.46 0.04
CA ALA A 452 11.60 -7.07 0.49
C ALA A 452 13.05 -6.63 0.77
N THR A 453 13.40 -5.40 0.42
CA THR A 453 14.70 -4.83 0.77
C THR A 453 14.81 -4.64 2.28
N ALA A 454 16.03 -4.38 2.78
CA ALA A 454 16.23 -4.05 4.20
C ALA A 454 15.37 -2.82 4.58
N GLU A 455 15.33 -1.80 3.74
CA GLU A 455 14.54 -0.58 3.95
C GLU A 455 13.03 -0.86 3.99
N GLU A 456 12.52 -1.67 3.06
CA GLU A 456 11.12 -2.08 3.06
C GLU A 456 10.77 -2.94 4.29
N SER A 457 11.73 -3.76 4.74
CA SER A 457 11.57 -4.58 5.95
C SER A 457 11.43 -3.72 7.20
N PHE A 458 12.13 -2.59 7.29
CA PHE A 458 11.98 -1.66 8.41
C PHE A 458 10.56 -1.09 8.46
N GLU A 459 10.03 -0.67 7.32
CA GLU A 459 8.68 -0.13 7.23
C GLU A 459 7.60 -1.18 7.53
N ILE A 460 7.80 -2.44 7.11
CA ILE A 460 6.92 -3.56 7.46
C ILE A 460 6.86 -3.72 8.98
N VAL A 461 8.01 -3.81 9.64
CA VAL A 461 8.06 -4.00 11.10
C VAL A 461 7.49 -2.78 11.83
N ARG A 462 7.86 -1.57 11.40
CA ARG A 462 7.37 -0.33 12.01
C ARG A 462 5.85 -0.24 11.96
N ARG A 463 5.22 -0.42 10.78
CA ARG A 463 3.75 -0.35 10.64
C ARG A 463 3.03 -1.45 11.43
N ARG A 464 3.65 -2.62 11.57
CA ARG A 464 3.06 -3.75 12.32
C ARG A 464 3.17 -3.61 13.82
N LEU A 465 4.18 -2.90 14.35
CA LEU A 465 4.44 -2.83 15.79
C LEU A 465 4.08 -1.48 16.42
N PHE A 466 3.98 -0.41 15.62
CA PHE A 466 3.70 0.94 16.08
C PHE A 466 2.53 1.57 15.33
N ASP A 467 1.84 2.47 16.03
CA ASP A 467 0.90 3.40 15.40
C ASP A 467 1.62 4.37 14.44
N GLU A 468 0.85 4.95 13.53
CA GLU A 468 1.35 6.04 12.70
C GLU A 468 1.71 7.26 13.57
N LEU A 469 2.73 8.01 13.13
CA LEU A 469 3.14 9.23 13.83
C LEU A 469 2.06 10.29 13.69
N SER A 470 1.38 10.59 14.79
CA SER A 470 0.21 11.46 14.83
C SER A 470 0.57 12.94 14.96
N GLY A 471 1.09 13.57 13.90
CA GLY A 471 1.19 15.03 13.80
C GLY A 471 2.60 15.60 13.62
N ASP A 472 2.64 16.91 13.36
CA ASP A 472 3.87 17.64 12.97
C ASP A 472 4.96 17.60 14.06
N GLU A 473 4.57 17.56 15.34
CA GLU A 473 5.51 17.53 16.46
C GLU A 473 6.26 16.19 16.54
N GLN A 474 5.57 15.07 16.36
CA GLN A 474 6.17 13.74 16.39
C GLN A 474 7.13 13.55 15.21
N HIS A 475 6.73 14.02 14.01
CA HIS A 475 7.62 14.03 12.85
C HIS A 475 8.86 14.91 13.07
N ARG A 476 8.69 16.07 13.71
CA ARG A 476 9.82 16.95 14.08
C ARG A 476 10.75 16.26 15.09
N SER A 477 10.23 15.63 16.13
CA SER A 477 11.02 14.89 17.13
C SER A 477 11.80 13.75 16.50
N ARG A 478 11.18 12.94 15.64
CA ARG A 478 11.86 11.91 14.86
C ARG A 478 13.04 12.48 14.05
N ASN A 479 12.80 13.56 13.31
CA ASN A 479 13.82 14.17 12.46
C ASN A 479 14.97 14.75 13.27
N LEU A 480 14.68 15.37 14.42
CA LEU A 480 15.69 15.85 15.37
C LEU A 480 16.55 14.71 15.90
N THR A 481 15.94 13.58 16.28
CA THR A 481 16.69 12.39 16.71
C THR A 481 17.59 11.87 15.58
N ALA A 482 17.06 11.66 14.37
CA ALA A 482 17.85 11.18 13.24
C ALA A 482 19.03 12.11 12.92
N ARG A 483 18.80 13.42 12.99
CA ARG A 483 19.83 14.43 12.77
C ARG A 483 20.92 14.38 13.82
N ALA A 484 20.56 14.25 15.09
CA ALA A 484 21.52 14.15 16.19
C ALA A 484 22.44 12.93 16.05
N PHE A 485 21.90 11.78 15.64
CA PHE A 485 22.70 10.59 15.35
C PHE A 485 23.62 10.78 14.13
N SER A 486 23.11 11.38 13.05
CA SER A 486 23.91 11.75 11.87
C SER A 486 25.07 12.67 12.23
N GLU A 487 24.84 13.68 13.08
CA GLU A 487 25.88 14.59 13.57
C GLU A 487 26.90 13.89 14.47
N LEU A 488 26.45 12.98 15.34
CA LEU A 488 27.34 12.15 16.15
C LEU A 488 28.27 11.29 15.29
N TYR A 489 27.76 10.59 14.28
CA TYR A 489 28.58 9.76 13.39
C TYR A 489 29.56 10.57 12.55
N ASN A 490 29.20 11.79 12.17
CA ASN A 490 30.10 12.69 11.47
C ASN A 490 31.21 13.25 12.39
N LYS A 491 30.88 13.53 13.65
CA LYS A 491 31.83 14.04 14.65
C LYS A 491 32.84 12.97 15.05
N GLU A 492 32.36 11.79 15.44
CA GLU A 492 33.17 10.65 15.93
C GLU A 492 33.52 9.69 14.79
N ARG A 493 33.90 10.26 13.65
CA ARG A 493 34.07 9.54 12.38
C ARG A 493 35.02 8.34 12.48
N ASP A 494 36.08 8.41 13.28
CA ASP A 494 37.05 7.31 13.41
C ASP A 494 36.49 6.10 14.20
N GLU A 495 35.40 6.27 14.94
CA GLU A 495 34.76 5.23 15.75
C GLU A 495 33.64 4.47 14.99
N PHE A 496 33.18 4.99 13.85
CA PHE A 496 32.01 4.46 13.13
C PHE A 496 32.30 4.06 11.67
N PRO A 497 31.58 3.07 11.11
CA PRO A 497 31.66 2.70 9.71
C PRO A 497 31.45 3.86 8.75
N LEU A 498 32.05 3.77 7.56
CA LEU A 498 32.00 4.82 6.52
C LEU A 498 30.56 5.14 6.07
N GLU A 499 29.70 4.12 6.00
CA GLU A 499 28.30 4.25 5.59
C GLU A 499 27.45 5.11 6.53
N CYS A 500 27.75 5.14 7.83
CA CYS A 500 27.04 5.96 8.82
C CYS A 500 27.18 7.47 8.58
N ARG A 501 28.18 7.86 7.77
CA ARG A 501 28.48 9.26 7.44
C ARG A 501 27.67 9.75 6.23
N ALA A 502 27.05 8.85 5.48
CA ALA A 502 26.28 9.20 4.30
C ALA A 502 24.96 9.89 4.69
N ALA A 503 24.52 10.87 3.89
CA ALA A 503 23.22 11.50 4.07
C ALA A 503 22.05 10.50 3.98
N ASP A 504 22.27 9.39 3.27
CA ASP A 504 21.29 8.30 3.19
C ASP A 504 21.11 7.56 4.53
N TYR A 505 22.14 7.50 5.38
CA TYR A 505 22.01 6.86 6.69
C TYR A 505 21.08 7.64 7.63
N GLU A 506 21.09 8.98 7.57
CA GLU A 506 20.12 9.81 8.28
C GLU A 506 18.68 9.48 7.84
N ARG A 507 18.45 9.28 6.53
CA ARG A 507 17.13 8.86 6.00
C ARG A 507 16.75 7.46 6.49
N ARG A 508 17.70 6.52 6.54
CA ARG A 508 17.47 5.17 7.09
C ARG A 508 17.02 5.23 8.55
N ILE A 509 17.61 6.10 9.38
CA ILE A 509 17.16 6.29 10.77
C ILE A 509 15.74 6.87 10.80
N GLN A 510 15.41 7.82 9.93
CA GLN A 510 14.05 8.36 9.86
C GLN A 510 13.01 7.30 9.49
N SER A 511 13.30 6.42 8.53
CA SER A 511 12.39 5.34 8.12
C SER A 511 12.27 4.23 9.16
N ALA A 512 13.38 3.88 9.84
CA ALA A 512 13.40 2.83 10.84
C ALA A 512 12.89 3.27 12.23
N TYR A 513 12.75 4.58 12.46
CA TYR A 513 12.34 5.12 13.76
C TYR A 513 11.06 4.46 14.30
N PRO A 514 11.03 4.02 15.58
CA PRO A 514 11.99 4.33 16.65
C PRO A 514 13.15 3.34 16.80
N ILE A 515 13.36 2.45 15.84
CA ILE A 515 14.36 1.38 15.91
C ILE A 515 15.60 1.80 15.11
N HIS A 516 16.78 1.58 15.67
CA HIS A 516 18.02 1.86 14.97
C HIS A 516 18.24 0.89 13.78
N PRO A 517 18.60 1.37 12.57
CA PRO A 517 18.76 0.53 11.37
C PRO A 517 19.67 -0.69 11.56
N GLU A 518 20.77 -0.52 12.29
CA GLU A 518 21.72 -1.62 12.59
C GLU A 518 21.07 -2.86 13.21
N ILE A 519 20.03 -2.70 14.04
CA ILE A 519 19.33 -3.85 14.66
C ILE A 519 18.78 -4.75 13.57
N PHE A 520 18.13 -4.17 12.57
CA PHE A 520 17.57 -4.92 11.48
C PHE A 520 18.64 -5.43 10.52
N ASP A 521 19.68 -4.65 10.24
CA ASP A 521 20.79 -5.13 9.42
C ASP A 521 21.35 -6.42 10.00
N ARG A 522 21.59 -6.51 11.32
CA ARG A 522 22.02 -7.74 11.99
C ARG A 522 20.98 -8.86 11.93
N LEU A 523 19.70 -8.55 12.18
CA LEU A 523 18.63 -9.56 12.16
C LEU A 523 18.41 -10.15 10.76
N TYR A 524 18.65 -9.38 9.69
CA TYR A 524 18.47 -9.84 8.32
C TYR A 524 19.76 -10.37 7.68
N SER A 525 20.95 -9.89 8.05
CA SER A 525 22.22 -10.43 7.55
C SER A 525 22.64 -11.69 8.28
N ASP A 526 22.60 -11.67 9.62
CA ASP A 526 23.29 -12.68 10.42
C ASP A 526 22.31 -13.82 10.76
N TRP A 527 21.08 -13.50 11.18
CA TRP A 527 20.11 -14.51 11.59
C TRP A 527 19.37 -15.16 10.42
N SER A 528 19.41 -14.55 9.24
CA SER A 528 18.89 -15.18 8.04
C SER A 528 19.64 -16.47 7.69
N THR A 529 20.89 -16.61 8.12
CA THR A 529 21.69 -17.83 7.90
C THR A 529 21.22 -19.05 8.71
N LEU A 530 20.35 -18.86 9.72
CA LEU A 530 19.84 -19.94 10.57
C LEU A 530 18.71 -20.73 9.88
N ALA A 531 18.93 -22.03 9.66
CA ALA A 531 18.04 -22.91 8.90
C ALA A 531 16.60 -23.04 9.44
N ASN A 532 16.38 -22.78 10.74
CA ASN A 532 15.07 -22.92 11.40
C ASN A 532 14.42 -21.57 11.78
N PHE A 533 15.03 -20.44 11.42
CA PHE A 533 14.51 -19.13 11.81
C PHE A 533 13.45 -18.66 10.79
N GLN A 534 12.20 -18.53 11.23
CA GLN A 534 11.10 -17.98 10.43
C GLN A 534 11.28 -16.46 10.25
N ARG A 535 12.28 -16.03 9.47
CA ARG A 535 12.87 -14.67 9.44
C ARG A 535 11.89 -13.52 9.73
N THR A 536 10.88 -13.29 8.90
CA THR A 536 9.98 -12.13 9.08
C THR A 536 9.10 -12.26 10.34
N ARG A 537 8.51 -13.43 10.58
CA ARG A 537 7.64 -13.69 11.74
C ARG A 537 8.43 -13.75 13.05
N GLY A 538 9.62 -14.31 12.99
CA GLY A 538 10.57 -14.38 14.09
C GLY A 538 11.10 -13.00 14.49
N VAL A 539 11.42 -12.15 13.50
CA VAL A 539 11.81 -10.75 13.74
C VAL A 539 10.64 -9.97 14.35
N LEU A 540 9.45 -10.04 13.78
CA LEU A 540 8.27 -9.36 14.34
C LEU A 540 8.02 -9.79 15.79
N ARG A 541 8.09 -11.09 16.08
CA ARG A 541 7.91 -11.63 17.44
C ARG A 541 9.00 -11.13 18.39
N LEU A 542 10.26 -11.21 17.99
CA LEU A 542 11.39 -10.74 18.80
C LEU A 542 11.25 -9.24 19.09
N MET A 543 11.00 -8.45 18.05
CA MET A 543 10.86 -7.00 18.19
C MET A 543 9.64 -6.63 19.02
N ALA A 544 8.51 -7.33 18.89
CA ALA A 544 7.35 -7.13 19.78
C ALA A 544 7.72 -7.37 21.25
N ALA A 545 8.45 -8.45 21.55
CA ALA A 545 8.93 -8.74 22.91
C ALA A 545 9.92 -7.70 23.44
N VAL A 546 10.85 -7.25 22.59
CA VAL A 546 11.80 -6.18 22.93
C VAL A 546 11.06 -4.87 23.22
N ILE A 547 10.16 -4.45 22.33
CA ILE A 547 9.40 -3.20 22.46
C ILE A 547 8.52 -3.24 23.70
N HIS A 548 7.82 -4.36 23.94
CA HIS A 548 7.01 -4.53 25.15
C HIS A 548 7.85 -4.40 26.42
N SER A 549 9.00 -5.09 26.49
CA SER A 549 9.91 -5.04 27.65
C SER A 549 10.45 -3.63 27.88
N LEU A 550 10.85 -2.91 26.82
CA LEU A 550 11.30 -1.52 26.90
C LEU A 550 10.16 -0.57 27.30
N TRP A 551 8.96 -0.81 26.80
CA TRP A 551 7.77 -0.01 27.12
C TRP A 551 7.38 -0.15 28.59
N GLU A 552 7.38 -1.37 29.12
CA GLU A 552 7.08 -1.69 30.53
C GLU A 552 8.15 -1.11 31.46
N LYS A 553 9.44 -1.25 31.12
CA LYS A 553 10.56 -0.71 31.89
C LYS A 553 10.64 0.83 31.83
N GLY A 554 9.85 1.48 30.99
CA GLY A 554 9.82 2.93 30.87
C GLY A 554 11.05 3.52 30.19
N ASP A 555 11.54 2.86 29.14
CA ASP A 555 12.78 3.22 28.44
C ASP A 555 12.84 4.71 28.05
N ARG A 556 13.95 5.38 28.40
CA ARG A 556 14.09 6.84 28.19
C ARG A 556 15.00 7.19 27.02
N ASN A 557 15.45 6.20 26.26
CA ASN A 557 16.31 6.45 25.11
C ASN A 557 15.52 7.13 23.98
N PRO A 558 16.13 8.03 23.20
CA PRO A 558 15.47 8.68 22.07
C PRO A 558 15.27 7.74 20.86
N LEU A 559 15.98 6.61 20.84
CA LEU A 559 15.98 5.59 19.81
C LEU A 559 16.29 4.22 20.45
N ILE A 560 15.66 3.16 19.98
CA ILE A 560 15.97 1.78 20.39
C ILE A 560 17.28 1.36 19.72
N LEU A 561 18.33 1.19 20.51
CA LEU A 561 19.68 0.85 20.06
C LEU A 561 20.00 -0.63 20.25
N PRO A 562 20.98 -1.20 19.51
CA PRO A 562 21.44 -2.57 19.74
C PRO A 562 21.80 -2.86 21.20
N SER A 563 22.41 -1.89 21.89
CA SER A 563 22.77 -1.99 23.31
C SER A 563 21.60 -1.94 24.28
N THR A 564 20.40 -1.53 23.83
CA THR A 564 19.20 -1.43 24.67
C THR A 564 18.34 -2.69 24.63
N ILE A 565 18.65 -3.66 23.75
CA ILE A 565 17.89 -4.91 23.64
C ILE A 565 17.97 -5.66 24.98
N PRO A 566 16.85 -5.91 25.68
CA PRO A 566 16.85 -6.52 27.01
C PRO A 566 16.95 -8.05 26.89
N ILE A 567 18.15 -8.54 26.56
CA ILE A 567 18.46 -9.98 26.42
C ILE A 567 18.33 -10.77 27.74
N ASP A 568 18.27 -10.05 28.86
CA ASP A 568 18.00 -10.58 30.20
C ASP A 568 16.51 -10.91 30.41
N ALA A 569 15.61 -10.33 29.60
CA ALA A 569 14.18 -10.55 29.75
C ALA A 569 13.79 -11.94 29.25
N ALA A 570 13.06 -12.68 30.09
CA ALA A 570 12.62 -14.05 29.79
C ALA A 570 11.75 -14.20 28.52
N ARG A 571 11.13 -13.11 28.03
CA ARG A 571 10.36 -13.08 26.78
C ARG A 571 11.21 -12.86 25.53
N VAL A 572 12.45 -12.40 25.71
CA VAL A 572 13.41 -12.09 24.63
C VAL A 572 14.38 -13.25 24.43
N GLN A 573 14.68 -14.01 25.48
CA GLN A 573 15.35 -15.31 25.42
C GLN A 573 14.47 -16.35 24.74
#